data_AF-A0A924RM54-F1
#
_entry.id   AF-A0A924RM54-F1
#
_cell.length_a   1.000
_cell.length_b   1.000
_cell.length_c   1.000
_cell.angle_alpha   90.00
_cell.angle_beta   90.00
_cell.angle_gamma   90.00
#
_symmetry.space_group_name_H-M   'P 1'
#
loop_
_entity.id
_entity.type
_entity.pdbx_description
1 polymer ?
#
loop_
_entity_poly.entity_id
_entity_poly.type
_entity_poly.pdbx_seq_one_letter_code
_entity_poly.pdbx_strand_id
1 'polypeptide(L)'
;MEKFLSKDMILAHTTQEDIYMKFLGVNSLPKKMIFSNPFSETDKNPSFSLYYENNILKFNGFNETNRNGDVFQFVADKKDLDCKTQFKEVLECIAAEMNINLSQTPQPKPKKIVVENKPKVLHITKRPYTQMDLDFWGKLGVKKEVLERYKVHSLSQHHFDNNKPYQTQKDSICFAYEINGLFKKYTPAQPTLGINKQLLPHI
;
A
#
# COMPACT_ATOMS: atom_id res chain seq x y z
N MET A 1 -11.87 -34.10 21.11
CA MET A 1 -10.82 -33.06 20.96
C MET A 1 -11.52 -31.73 20.86
N GLU A 2 -11.28 -30.81 21.79
CA GLU A 2 -11.69 -29.41 21.62
C GLU A 2 -11.04 -28.86 20.34
N LYS A 3 -11.84 -28.29 19.44
CA LYS A 3 -11.30 -27.54 18.31
C LYS A 3 -10.81 -26.21 18.86
N PHE A 4 -9.50 -26.08 19.02
CA PHE A 4 -8.88 -24.80 19.37
C PHE A 4 -9.08 -23.80 18.23
N LEU A 5 -9.41 -22.56 18.61
CA LEU A 5 -9.55 -21.45 17.67
C LEU A 5 -8.16 -21.10 17.11
N SER A 6 -8.04 -21.05 15.78
CA SER A 6 -6.78 -20.79 15.07
C SER A 6 -7.00 -19.92 13.84
N LYS A 7 -5.91 -19.35 13.28
CA LYS A 7 -5.96 -18.59 12.02
C LYS A 7 -6.63 -19.39 10.91
N ASP A 8 -6.24 -20.65 10.75
CA ASP A 8 -6.76 -21.52 9.70
C ASP A 8 -8.24 -21.82 9.90
N MET A 9 -8.69 -22.00 11.14
CA MET A 9 -10.11 -22.22 11.45
C MET A 9 -10.96 -20.99 11.10
N ILE A 10 -10.49 -19.79 11.45
CA ILE A 10 -11.15 -18.53 11.07
C ILE A 10 -11.24 -18.43 9.54
N LEU A 11 -10.11 -18.56 8.85
CA LEU A 11 -10.01 -18.40 7.40
C LEU A 11 -10.63 -19.57 6.60
N ALA A 12 -11.06 -20.64 7.26
CA ALA A 12 -11.89 -21.69 6.67
C ALA A 12 -13.38 -21.28 6.61
N HIS A 13 -13.84 -20.39 7.49
CA HIS A 13 -15.25 -19.95 7.57
C HIS A 13 -15.47 -18.56 6.95
N THR A 14 -14.41 -17.79 6.76
CA THR A 14 -14.47 -16.45 6.19
C THR A 14 -13.24 -16.10 5.35
N THR A 15 -13.29 -14.99 4.63
CA THR A 15 -12.16 -14.46 3.86
C THR A 15 -11.49 -13.30 4.59
N GLN A 16 -10.26 -12.94 4.18
CA GLN A 16 -9.56 -11.78 4.74
C GLN A 16 -10.32 -10.48 4.40
N GLU A 17 -10.84 -10.40 3.19
CA GLU A 17 -11.66 -9.31 2.66
C GLU A 17 -12.93 -9.13 3.50
N ASP A 18 -13.65 -10.21 3.80
CA ASP A 18 -14.87 -10.16 4.61
C ASP A 18 -14.59 -9.62 6.01
N ILE A 19 -13.47 -10.02 6.62
CA ILE A 19 -13.06 -9.51 7.95
C ILE A 19 -12.73 -8.02 7.85
N TYR A 20 -11.92 -7.58 6.87
CA TYR A 20 -11.65 -6.15 6.68
C TYR A 20 -12.95 -5.36 6.47
N MET A 21 -13.84 -5.82 5.59
CA MET A 21 -15.12 -5.17 5.31
C MET A 21 -15.98 -5.03 6.58
N LYS A 22 -16.08 -6.10 7.38
CA LYS A 22 -16.81 -6.11 8.65
C LYS A 22 -16.27 -5.07 9.63
N PHE A 23 -14.96 -5.03 9.85
CA PHE A 23 -14.33 -4.14 10.84
C PHE A 23 -14.11 -2.70 10.34
N LEU A 24 -14.12 -2.48 9.02
CA LEU A 24 -14.18 -1.15 8.40
C LEU A 24 -15.61 -0.61 8.31
N GLY A 25 -16.63 -1.44 8.52
CA GLY A 25 -18.04 -1.04 8.37
C GLY A 25 -18.44 -0.74 6.92
N VAL A 26 -17.85 -1.45 5.94
CA VAL A 26 -18.14 -1.27 4.51
C VAL A 26 -18.69 -2.55 3.89
N ASN A 27 -19.52 -2.42 2.86
CA ASN A 27 -20.10 -3.56 2.14
C ASN A 27 -19.26 -3.99 0.91
N SER A 28 -18.27 -3.19 0.52
CA SER A 28 -17.38 -3.50 -0.60
C SER A 28 -16.04 -2.76 -0.45
N LEU A 29 -14.98 -3.36 -0.98
CA LEU A 29 -13.67 -2.71 -1.08
C LEU A 29 -13.54 -1.96 -2.44
N PRO A 30 -13.04 -0.72 -2.48
CA PRO A 30 -12.84 0.08 -3.66
C PRO A 30 -11.75 -0.54 -4.53
N LYS A 31 -11.87 -0.32 -5.84
CA LYS A 31 -10.93 -0.89 -6.83
C LYS A 31 -9.46 -0.53 -6.60
N LYS A 32 -9.19 0.66 -6.06
CA LYS A 32 -7.82 1.13 -5.77
C LYS A 32 -7.32 0.68 -4.38
N MET A 33 -8.17 0.07 -3.57
CA MET A 33 -7.85 -0.39 -2.21
C MET A 33 -7.24 0.69 -1.32
N ILE A 34 -7.63 1.97 -1.53
CA ILE A 34 -7.18 3.12 -0.74
C ILE A 34 -8.41 3.80 -0.14
N PHE A 35 -8.32 4.14 1.14
CA PHE A 35 -9.43 4.61 1.99
C PHE A 35 -8.95 5.69 2.97
N SER A 36 -9.92 6.41 3.54
CA SER A 36 -9.68 7.16 4.78
C SER A 36 -9.22 6.23 5.89
N ASN A 37 -8.28 6.70 6.69
CA ASN A 37 -7.66 5.93 7.73
C ASN A 37 -8.66 5.59 8.85
N PRO A 38 -8.98 4.30 9.09
CA PRO A 38 -9.96 3.89 10.09
C PRO A 38 -9.50 4.13 11.53
N PHE A 39 -8.27 4.59 11.72
CA PHE A 39 -7.66 4.88 13.01
C PHE A 39 -7.52 6.38 13.32
N SER A 40 -7.87 7.26 12.37
CA SER A 40 -7.79 8.71 12.54
C SER A 40 -9.13 9.36 12.25
N GLU A 41 -9.64 10.13 13.21
CA GLU A 41 -10.88 10.91 13.06
C GLU A 41 -10.69 12.15 12.17
N THR A 42 -9.44 12.54 11.92
CA THR A 42 -9.11 13.79 11.21
C THR A 42 -8.48 13.54 9.84
N ASP A 43 -8.58 12.31 9.31
CA ASP A 43 -7.98 11.98 8.04
C ASP A 43 -8.65 12.70 6.87
N LYS A 44 -7.99 13.76 6.38
CA LYS A 44 -8.46 14.59 5.26
C LYS A 44 -8.08 14.03 3.89
N ASN A 45 -7.08 13.15 3.81
CA ASN A 45 -6.58 12.58 2.57
C ASN A 45 -6.39 11.07 2.76
N PRO A 46 -7.01 10.20 1.94
CA PRO A 46 -6.96 8.75 2.12
C PRO A 46 -5.56 8.22 2.44
N SER A 47 -5.34 7.81 3.69
CA SER A 47 -4.02 7.38 4.18
C SER A 47 -3.99 5.93 4.67
N PHE A 48 -4.95 5.10 4.25
CA PHE A 48 -4.96 3.66 4.53
C PHE A 48 -5.10 2.88 3.23
N SER A 49 -4.27 1.86 3.02
CA SER A 49 -4.34 1.00 1.84
C SER A 49 -4.34 -0.48 2.18
N LEU A 50 -5.04 -1.27 1.38
CA LEU A 50 -4.97 -2.72 1.37
C LEU A 50 -4.20 -3.22 0.13
N TYR A 51 -3.37 -4.24 0.30
CA TYR A 51 -2.58 -4.83 -0.78
C TYR A 51 -2.31 -6.31 -0.51
N TYR A 52 -2.12 -7.11 -1.56
CA TYR A 52 -1.76 -8.51 -1.40
C TYR A 52 -0.24 -8.68 -1.44
N GLU A 53 0.27 -9.48 -0.52
CA GLU A 53 1.63 -10.01 -0.55
C GLU A 53 1.55 -11.51 -0.28
N ASN A 54 2.00 -12.34 -1.23
CA ASN A 54 1.98 -13.81 -1.12
C ASN A 54 0.61 -14.39 -0.72
N ASN A 55 -0.48 -13.93 -1.35
CA ASN A 55 -1.88 -14.27 -1.03
C ASN A 55 -2.40 -13.83 0.35
N ILE A 56 -1.63 -13.01 1.08
CA ILE A 56 -2.07 -12.39 2.34
C ILE A 56 -2.47 -10.95 2.05
N LEU A 57 -3.72 -10.59 2.38
CA LEU A 57 -4.22 -9.23 2.28
C LEU A 57 -3.75 -8.42 3.50
N LYS A 58 -2.82 -7.52 3.26
CA LYS A 58 -2.19 -6.66 4.26
C LYS A 58 -2.72 -5.24 4.17
N PHE A 59 -2.56 -4.49 5.25
CA PHE A 59 -2.83 -3.06 5.30
C PHE A 59 -1.57 -2.25 5.61
N ASN A 60 -1.59 -0.98 5.17
CA ASN A 60 -0.59 0.03 5.50
C ASN A 60 -1.29 1.34 5.86
N GLY A 61 -1.08 1.83 7.09
CA GLY A 61 -1.51 3.15 7.57
C GLY A 61 -0.39 4.18 7.35
N PHE A 62 -0.43 4.90 6.23
CA PHE A 62 0.67 5.75 5.74
C PHE A 62 1.12 6.86 6.71
N ASN A 63 0.25 7.29 7.64
CA ASN A 63 0.50 8.44 8.53
C ASN A 63 0.62 8.06 10.01
N GLU A 64 0.58 6.76 10.34
CA GLU A 64 0.65 6.30 11.72
C GLU A 64 1.78 5.27 11.83
N THR A 65 2.89 5.72 12.41
CA THR A 65 4.04 4.85 12.68
C THR A 65 3.56 3.58 13.42
N ASN A 66 3.88 2.42 12.84
CA ASN A 66 3.59 1.08 13.35
C ASN A 66 2.18 0.50 13.10
N ARG A 67 1.30 1.14 12.31
CA ARG A 67 0.01 0.54 11.91
C ARG A 67 0.10 -0.07 10.51
N ASN A 68 0.62 -1.30 10.44
CA ASN A 68 0.65 -2.14 9.25
C ASN A 68 0.61 -3.62 9.66
N GLY A 69 0.12 -4.50 8.78
CA GLY A 69 0.07 -5.93 9.08
C GLY A 69 -0.95 -6.69 8.26
N ASP A 70 -1.24 -7.91 8.69
CA ASP A 70 -2.33 -8.72 8.15
C ASP A 70 -3.68 -8.36 8.79
N VAL A 71 -4.74 -9.07 8.40
CA VAL A 71 -6.09 -8.82 8.91
C VAL A 71 -6.23 -9.04 10.43
N PHE A 72 -5.39 -9.87 11.04
CA PHE A 72 -5.44 -10.09 12.48
C PHE A 72 -4.80 -8.94 13.24
N GLN A 73 -3.67 -8.42 12.74
CA GLN A 73 -3.08 -7.20 13.26
C GLN A 73 -4.05 -6.03 13.13
N PHE A 74 -4.76 -5.92 12.01
CA PHE A 74 -5.79 -4.89 11.81
C PHE A 74 -6.89 -4.95 12.87
N VAL A 75 -7.41 -6.16 13.15
CA VAL A 75 -8.46 -6.34 14.17
C VAL A 75 -7.92 -6.03 15.57
N ALA A 76 -6.68 -6.44 15.87
CA ALA A 76 -6.03 -6.12 17.13
C ALA A 76 -5.93 -4.59 17.33
N ASP A 77 -5.45 -3.87 16.31
CA ASP A 77 -5.36 -2.41 16.33
C ASP A 77 -6.75 -1.74 16.48
N LYS A 78 -7.80 -2.32 15.87
CA LYS A 78 -9.17 -1.77 15.94
C LYS A 78 -9.86 -2.00 17.28
N LYS A 79 -9.37 -2.98 18.06
CA LYS A 79 -9.94 -3.38 19.36
C LYS A 79 -9.00 -3.05 20.52
N ASP A 80 -7.92 -2.29 20.26
CA ASP A 80 -6.88 -1.92 21.23
C ASP A 80 -6.29 -3.15 21.96
N LEU A 81 -6.02 -4.22 21.20
CA LEU A 81 -5.39 -5.46 21.66
C LEU A 81 -3.96 -5.58 21.14
N ASP A 82 -3.11 -6.28 21.88
CA ASP A 82 -1.78 -6.66 21.39
C ASP A 82 -1.84 -7.99 20.62
N CYS A 83 -1.53 -7.95 19.31
CA CYS A 83 -1.63 -9.14 18.44
C CYS A 83 -0.63 -10.26 18.78
N LYS A 84 0.38 -10.02 19.62
CA LYS A 84 1.38 -11.05 20.00
C LYS A 84 0.99 -11.75 21.30
N THR A 85 0.49 -11.00 22.26
CA THR A 85 0.19 -11.47 23.62
C THR A 85 -1.29 -11.78 23.83
N GLN A 86 -2.19 -11.09 23.12
CA GLN A 86 -3.65 -11.24 23.21
C GLN A 86 -4.24 -11.81 21.91
N PHE A 87 -3.49 -12.67 21.24
CA PHE A 87 -3.88 -13.21 19.94
C PHE A 87 -5.15 -14.07 20.01
N LYS A 88 -5.39 -14.74 21.14
CA LYS A 88 -6.58 -15.57 21.34
C LYS A 88 -7.84 -14.70 21.35
N GLU A 89 -7.79 -13.57 22.03
CA GLU A 89 -8.86 -12.57 22.13
C GLU A 89 -9.15 -11.94 20.77
N VAL A 90 -8.11 -11.69 19.96
CA VAL A 90 -8.27 -11.26 18.57
C VAL A 90 -9.06 -12.30 17.77
N LEU A 91 -8.70 -13.59 17.87
CA LEU A 91 -9.42 -14.66 17.18
C LEU A 91 -10.88 -14.77 17.67
N GLU A 92 -11.12 -14.69 18.98
CA GLU A 92 -12.46 -14.76 19.58
C GLU A 92 -13.32 -13.58 19.12
N CYS A 93 -12.75 -12.37 19.03
CA CYS A 93 -13.43 -11.20 18.50
C CYS A 93 -13.85 -11.40 17.03
N ILE A 94 -12.96 -11.93 16.19
CA ILE A 94 -13.30 -12.22 14.79
C ILE A 94 -14.38 -13.29 14.72
N ALA A 95 -14.28 -14.36 15.51
CA ALA A 95 -15.26 -15.44 15.52
C ALA A 95 -16.66 -14.92 15.90
N ALA A 96 -16.75 -14.05 16.91
CA ALA A 96 -18.01 -13.44 17.33
C ALA A 96 -18.59 -12.53 16.24
N GLU A 97 -17.80 -11.58 15.72
CA GLU A 97 -18.26 -10.59 14.72
C GLU A 97 -18.64 -11.23 13.38
N MET A 98 -17.96 -12.33 13.02
CA MET A 98 -18.22 -13.10 11.79
C MET A 98 -19.23 -14.23 11.99
N ASN A 99 -19.77 -14.40 13.20
CA ASN A 99 -20.70 -15.48 13.57
C ASN A 99 -20.18 -16.89 13.23
N ILE A 100 -18.91 -17.15 13.53
CA ILE A 100 -18.27 -18.45 13.25
C ILE A 100 -18.70 -19.48 14.29
N ASN A 101 -19.38 -20.53 13.82
CA ASN A 101 -19.81 -21.65 14.65
C ASN A 101 -18.81 -22.81 14.56
N LEU A 102 -18.12 -23.11 15.66
CA LEU A 102 -17.08 -24.15 15.73
C LEU A 102 -17.62 -25.59 15.56
N SER A 103 -18.92 -25.80 15.77
CA SER A 103 -19.58 -27.09 15.59
C SER A 103 -19.90 -27.40 14.12
N GLN A 104 -19.95 -26.38 13.26
CA GLN A 104 -20.28 -26.55 11.86
C GLN A 104 -19.04 -26.88 11.04
N THR A 105 -19.22 -27.64 9.97
CA THR A 105 -18.20 -27.79 8.93
C THR A 105 -18.07 -26.47 8.18
N PRO A 106 -16.84 -25.98 7.93
CA PRO A 106 -16.66 -24.76 7.17
C PRO A 106 -17.35 -24.91 5.81
N GLN A 107 -18.26 -23.98 5.49
CA GLN A 107 -18.76 -23.90 4.13
C GLN A 107 -17.60 -23.42 3.26
N PRO A 108 -17.25 -24.15 2.18
CA PRO A 108 -16.19 -23.74 1.28
C PRO A 108 -16.61 -22.45 0.58
N LYS A 109 -16.27 -21.31 1.17
CA LYS A 109 -16.29 -20.04 0.44
C LYS A 109 -15.21 -20.15 -0.63
N PRO A 110 -15.49 -19.83 -1.90
CA PRO A 110 -14.46 -19.80 -2.92
C PRO A 110 -13.39 -18.83 -2.44
N LYS A 111 -12.19 -19.34 -2.13
CA LYS A 111 -11.01 -18.49 -1.99
C LYS A 111 -10.95 -17.74 -3.32
N LYS A 112 -11.15 -16.42 -3.32
CA LYS A 112 -10.83 -15.63 -4.50
C LYS A 112 -9.35 -15.91 -4.75
N ILE A 113 -9.07 -16.65 -5.82
CA ILE A 113 -7.73 -16.74 -6.37
C ILE A 113 -7.50 -15.34 -6.93
N VAL A 114 -7.03 -14.44 -6.08
CA VAL A 114 -6.69 -13.09 -6.50
C VAL A 114 -5.40 -13.26 -7.27
N VAL A 115 -5.51 -13.07 -8.59
CA VAL A 115 -4.38 -12.90 -9.49
C VAL A 115 -3.39 -11.99 -8.77
N GLU A 116 -2.20 -12.50 -8.44
CA GLU A 116 -1.11 -11.68 -7.95
C GLU A 116 -1.06 -10.45 -8.86
N ASN A 117 -1.45 -9.29 -8.33
CA ASN A 117 -1.14 -8.04 -8.98
C ASN A 117 0.37 -7.90 -8.82
N LYS A 118 1.14 -8.56 -9.70
CA LYS A 118 2.57 -8.36 -9.78
C LYS A 118 2.79 -6.85 -9.80
N PRO A 119 3.56 -6.31 -8.84
CA PRO A 119 3.77 -4.87 -8.78
C PRO A 119 4.30 -4.43 -10.14
N LYS A 120 3.61 -3.47 -10.76
CA LYS A 120 4.03 -2.97 -12.08
C LYS A 120 5.42 -2.39 -11.95
N VAL A 121 6.37 -2.95 -12.67
CA VAL A 121 7.76 -2.50 -12.64
C VAL A 121 7.85 -1.20 -13.42
N LEU A 122 8.49 -0.20 -12.82
CA LEU A 122 8.80 1.07 -13.47
C LEU A 122 10.11 0.93 -14.23
N HIS A 123 10.04 1.06 -15.55
CA HIS A 123 11.19 1.17 -16.44
C HIS A 123 11.51 2.64 -16.67
N ILE A 124 12.80 2.99 -16.62
CA ILE A 124 13.27 4.36 -16.74
C ILE A 124 14.41 4.48 -17.76
N THR A 125 14.50 5.64 -18.41
CA THR A 125 15.70 6.08 -19.12
C THR A 125 16.25 7.29 -18.39
N LYS A 126 17.47 7.15 -17.87
CA LYS A 126 18.17 8.20 -17.13
C LYS A 126 18.69 9.26 -18.12
N ARG A 127 18.72 10.52 -17.68
CA ARG A 127 19.44 11.62 -18.35
C ARG A 127 20.36 12.34 -17.36
N PRO A 128 21.42 13.02 -17.83
CA PRO A 128 22.16 13.94 -16.98
C PRO A 128 21.24 14.99 -16.36
N TYR A 129 21.60 15.47 -15.17
CA TYR A 129 20.92 16.59 -14.55
C TYR A 129 21.02 17.83 -15.43
N THR A 130 19.88 18.42 -15.76
CA THR A 130 19.83 19.75 -16.37
C THR A 130 19.96 20.82 -15.31
N GLN A 131 20.23 22.05 -15.73
CA GLN A 131 20.21 23.19 -14.81
C GLN A 131 18.88 23.30 -14.07
N MET A 132 17.76 23.06 -14.76
CA MET A 132 16.42 23.07 -14.16
C MET A 132 16.25 22.02 -13.05
N ASP A 133 16.82 20.82 -13.21
CA ASP A 133 16.80 19.79 -12.18
C ASP A 133 17.56 20.26 -10.94
N LEU A 134 18.76 20.82 -11.14
CA LEU A 134 19.63 21.29 -10.05
C LEU A 134 19.04 22.52 -9.36
N ASP A 135 18.42 23.43 -10.08
CA ASP A 135 17.75 24.60 -9.52
C ASP A 135 16.55 24.20 -8.67
N PHE A 136 15.78 23.19 -9.10
CA PHE A 136 14.67 22.67 -8.31
C PHE A 136 15.14 22.07 -6.98
N TRP A 137 16.13 21.18 -7.01
CA TRP A 137 16.67 20.56 -5.81
C TRP A 137 17.42 21.56 -4.92
N GLY A 138 18.13 22.51 -5.54
CA GLY A 138 18.85 23.58 -4.85
C GLY A 138 17.94 24.49 -4.04
N LYS A 139 16.73 24.80 -4.53
CA LYS A 139 15.70 25.52 -3.75
C LYS A 139 15.26 24.78 -2.48
N LEU A 140 15.41 23.45 -2.45
CA LEU A 140 15.14 22.60 -1.29
C LEU A 140 16.40 22.36 -0.43
N GLY A 141 17.52 23.02 -0.74
CA GLY A 141 18.81 22.82 -0.06
C GLY A 141 19.52 21.50 -0.41
N VAL A 142 19.06 20.79 -1.45
CA VAL A 142 19.63 19.51 -1.86
C VAL A 142 20.66 19.72 -2.97
N LYS A 143 21.92 19.38 -2.68
CA LYS A 143 23.03 19.48 -3.63
C LYS A 143 23.12 18.23 -4.51
N LYS A 144 23.79 18.36 -5.66
CA LYS A 144 23.99 17.27 -6.63
C LYS A 144 24.61 16.02 -6.00
N GLU A 145 25.57 16.20 -5.10
CA GLU A 145 26.28 15.09 -4.43
C GLU A 145 25.34 14.28 -3.53
N VAL A 146 24.31 14.93 -2.96
CA VAL A 146 23.27 14.27 -2.18
C VAL A 146 22.37 13.44 -3.09
N LEU A 147 21.98 13.97 -4.23
CA LEU A 147 21.17 13.24 -5.22
C LEU A 147 21.89 11.97 -5.69
N GLU A 148 23.18 12.08 -6.00
CA GLU A 148 24.01 10.94 -6.41
C GLU A 148 24.18 9.93 -5.28
N ARG A 149 24.47 10.39 -4.05
CA ARG A 149 24.60 9.52 -2.87
C ARG A 149 23.33 8.70 -2.61
N TYR A 150 22.16 9.30 -2.75
CA TYR A 150 20.87 8.64 -2.54
C TYR A 150 20.26 8.08 -3.82
N LYS A 151 21.04 7.97 -4.90
CA LYS A 151 20.64 7.38 -6.18
C LYS A 151 19.31 7.93 -6.71
N VAL A 152 19.14 9.25 -6.58
CA VAL A 152 18.11 9.98 -7.31
C VAL A 152 18.61 10.09 -8.75
N HIS A 153 17.74 9.93 -9.74
CA HIS A 153 18.08 10.02 -11.16
C HIS A 153 17.14 10.97 -11.86
N SER A 154 17.65 11.84 -12.73
CA SER A 154 16.84 12.62 -13.67
C SER A 154 16.42 11.74 -14.85
N LEU A 155 15.18 11.87 -15.31
CA LEU A 155 14.57 10.98 -16.31
C LEU A 155 14.30 11.71 -17.62
N SER A 156 14.74 11.12 -18.74
CA SER A 156 14.25 11.48 -20.08
C SER A 156 12.96 10.75 -20.42
N GLN A 157 12.80 9.52 -19.95
CA GLN A 157 11.68 8.66 -20.28
C GLN A 157 11.32 7.75 -19.11
N HIS A 158 10.05 7.39 -18.98
CA HIS A 158 9.61 6.34 -18.06
C HIS A 158 8.34 5.63 -18.56
N HIS A 159 8.14 4.37 -18.15
CA HIS A 159 6.88 3.66 -18.31
C HIS A 159 6.75 2.52 -17.30
N PHE A 160 5.51 2.10 -17.07
CA PHE A 160 5.25 0.83 -16.39
C PHE A 160 5.18 -0.32 -17.38
N ASP A 161 5.23 -1.54 -16.88
CA ASP A 161 4.89 -2.74 -17.65
C ASP A 161 3.60 -2.55 -18.45
N ASN A 162 3.64 -2.93 -19.73
CA ASN A 162 2.53 -2.86 -20.69
C ASN A 162 2.01 -1.45 -21.01
N ASN A 163 2.66 -0.38 -20.51
CA ASN A 163 2.33 1.00 -20.86
C ASN A 163 3.29 1.55 -21.92
N LYS A 164 2.80 2.50 -22.72
CA LYS A 164 3.65 3.25 -23.66
C LYS A 164 4.66 4.14 -22.90
N PRO A 165 5.91 4.26 -23.38
CA PRO A 165 6.86 5.27 -22.94
C PRO A 165 6.31 6.68 -22.85
N TYR A 166 6.47 7.32 -21.70
CA TYR A 166 6.25 8.76 -21.53
C TYR A 166 7.59 9.49 -21.57
N GLN A 167 7.70 10.48 -22.44
CA GLN A 167 8.87 11.36 -22.55
C GLN A 167 8.71 12.56 -21.61
N THR A 168 9.73 12.84 -20.82
CA THR A 168 9.82 14.08 -20.06
C THR A 168 9.96 15.24 -21.05
N GLN A 169 9.08 16.24 -20.94
CA GLN A 169 9.14 17.42 -21.81
C GLN A 169 10.45 18.18 -21.58
N LYS A 170 10.94 18.88 -22.61
CA LYS A 170 12.22 19.62 -22.56
C LYS A 170 12.29 20.59 -21.38
N ASP A 171 11.18 21.28 -21.11
CA ASP A 171 11.07 22.29 -20.07
C ASP A 171 10.48 21.71 -18.77
N SER A 172 10.56 20.38 -18.59
CA SER A 172 10.00 19.68 -17.45
C SER A 172 11.02 18.82 -16.69
N ILE A 173 10.74 18.64 -15.40
CA ILE A 173 11.51 17.79 -14.50
C ILE A 173 10.74 16.53 -14.10
N CYS A 174 11.45 15.41 -14.05
CA CYS A 174 10.94 14.12 -13.60
C CYS A 174 12.11 13.31 -13.04
N PHE A 175 11.92 12.71 -11.87
CA PHE A 175 12.96 12.01 -11.13
C PHE A 175 12.56 10.57 -10.78
N ALA A 176 13.53 9.71 -10.51
CA ALA A 176 13.33 8.42 -9.84
C ALA A 176 14.28 8.25 -8.66
N TYR A 177 13.78 7.68 -7.57
CA TYR A 177 14.59 7.15 -6.47
C TYR A 177 14.84 5.66 -6.73
N GLU A 178 16.09 5.23 -6.68
CA GLU A 178 16.46 3.82 -6.76
C GLU A 178 16.47 3.19 -5.36
N ILE A 179 15.60 2.21 -5.12
CA ILE A 179 15.41 1.55 -3.82
C ILE A 179 15.46 0.04 -4.07
N ASN A 180 16.48 -0.65 -3.55
CA ASN A 180 16.66 -2.11 -3.69
C ASN A 180 16.55 -2.62 -5.15
N GLY A 181 17.07 -1.86 -6.11
CA GLY A 181 17.02 -2.22 -7.54
C GLY A 181 15.70 -1.89 -8.24
N LEU A 182 14.71 -1.35 -7.51
CA LEU A 182 13.45 -0.83 -8.06
C LEU A 182 13.47 0.70 -8.12
N PHE A 183 12.55 1.28 -8.89
CA PHE A 183 12.45 2.72 -9.08
C PHE A 183 11.11 3.29 -8.58
N LYS A 184 11.19 4.34 -7.75
CA LYS A 184 10.04 5.15 -7.35
C LYS A 184 10.07 6.49 -8.09
N LYS A 185 9.11 6.73 -8.98
CA LYS A 185 8.99 8.00 -9.71
C LYS A 185 8.57 9.14 -8.79
N TYR A 186 9.12 10.32 -9.05
CA TYR A 186 8.67 11.58 -8.50
C TYR A 186 8.60 12.65 -9.58
N THR A 187 7.40 13.17 -9.80
CA THR A 187 7.17 14.30 -10.71
C THR A 187 6.64 15.48 -9.87
N PRO A 188 7.49 16.48 -9.58
CA PRO A 188 7.05 17.72 -8.93
C PRO A 188 5.91 18.39 -9.69
N ALA A 189 5.04 19.10 -8.96
CA ALA A 189 4.03 19.95 -9.58
C ALA A 189 4.71 21.03 -10.43
N GLN A 190 4.29 21.14 -11.69
CA GLN A 190 4.73 22.18 -12.62
C GLN A 190 3.45 22.78 -13.24
N PRO A 191 2.73 23.66 -12.50
CA PRO A 191 1.41 24.16 -12.91
C PRO A 191 1.42 24.86 -14.26
N THR A 192 2.52 25.54 -14.60
CA THR A 192 2.73 26.21 -15.90
C THR A 192 2.70 25.25 -17.09
N LEU A 193 2.94 23.95 -16.87
CA LEU A 193 2.89 22.89 -17.88
C LEU A 193 1.66 21.98 -17.72
N GLY A 194 0.72 22.33 -16.83
CA GLY A 194 -0.43 21.49 -16.50
C GLY A 194 -0.08 20.18 -15.77
N ILE A 195 1.14 20.06 -15.24
CA ILE A 195 1.59 18.88 -14.52
C ILE A 195 1.24 19.03 -13.04
N ASN A 196 0.19 18.33 -12.62
CA ASN A 196 -0.11 18.18 -11.20
C ASN A 196 0.88 17.22 -10.53
N LYS A 197 1.20 17.43 -9.25
CA LYS A 197 2.11 16.56 -8.48
C LYS A 197 1.67 15.11 -8.63
N GLN A 198 2.48 14.29 -9.31
CA GLN A 198 2.26 12.86 -9.41
C GLN A 198 3.30 12.14 -8.56
N LEU A 199 2.89 11.77 -7.36
CA LEU A 199 3.46 10.63 -6.66
C LEU A 199 2.72 9.39 -7.19
N LEU A 200 3.44 8.45 -7.80
CA LEU A 200 2.86 7.16 -8.14
C LEU A 200 2.56 6.36 -6.85
N PRO A 201 1.55 5.46 -6.88
CA PRO A 201 1.17 4.65 -5.73
C PRO A 201 2.42 4.03 -5.13
N HIS A 202 2.56 4.20 -3.82
CA HIS A 202 3.69 3.69 -3.09
C HIS A 202 3.66 2.15 -3.15
N ILE A 203 4.82 1.57 -3.49
CA ILE A 203 5.07 0.12 -3.42
C ILE A 203 4.82 -0.34 -1.99
#